data_AF-A0A8J4Y5D8-F1
#
_entry.id   AF-A0A8J4Y5D8-F1
#
_cell.length_a   1.000
_cell.length_b   1.000
_cell.length_c   1.000
_cell.angle_alpha   90.00
_cell.angle_beta   90.00
_cell.angle_gamma   90.00
#
_symmetry.space_group_name_H-M   'P 1'
#
loop_
_entity.id
_entity.type
_entity.pdbx_description
1 polymer ?
#
loop_
_entity_poly.entity_id
_entity_poly.type
_entity_poly.pdbx_seq_one_letter_code
_entity_poly.pdbx_strand_id
1 'polypeptide(L)'
;MESAMRSCRERGMSASAASRLHKVPRKTLTDRLHGNAKGDCRMGSPTALSDEQEQTLCRYIEYMADRRFPLTVSQIITYAWYIGKSSWRNAFGPTGPCYGWWLQFKKRHPDTTR
;
A
#
# COMPACT_ATOMS: atom_id res chain seq x y z
N MET A 1 -1.82 -10.49 -16.76
CA MET A 1 -0.36 -10.29 -16.78
C MET A 1 0.40 -11.55 -16.39
N GLU A 2 0.02 -12.23 -15.29
CA GLU A 2 0.69 -13.46 -14.81
C GLU A 2 0.78 -14.58 -15.86
N SER A 3 -0.33 -14.87 -16.58
CA SER A 3 -0.34 -15.89 -17.63
C SER A 3 0.67 -15.61 -18.76
N ALA A 4 0.92 -14.34 -19.07
CA ALA A 4 1.91 -13.93 -20.05
C ALA A 4 3.35 -14.10 -19.53
N MET A 5 3.61 -13.74 -18.27
CA MET A 5 4.93 -13.97 -17.64
C MET A 5 5.24 -15.46 -17.50
N ARG A 6 4.23 -16.27 -17.16
CA ARG A 6 4.34 -17.73 -17.08
C ARG A 6 4.70 -18.35 -18.42
N SER A 7 4.05 -17.91 -19.51
CA SER A 7 4.35 -18.37 -20.86
C SER A 7 5.79 -18.03 -21.30
N CYS A 8 6.33 -16.88 -20.89
CA CYS A 8 7.73 -16.53 -21.18
C CYS A 8 8.73 -17.35 -20.34
N ARG A 9 8.45 -17.57 -19.05
CA ARG A 9 9.38 -18.25 -18.12
C ARG A 9 9.36 -19.77 -18.26
N GLU A 10 8.19 -20.38 -18.40
CA GLU A 10 8.03 -21.84 -18.41
C GLU A 10 8.03 -22.43 -19.81
N ARG A 11 7.44 -21.72 -20.80
CA ARG A 11 7.33 -22.22 -22.18
C ARG A 11 8.41 -21.67 -23.12
N GLY A 12 9.33 -20.84 -22.62
CA GLY A 12 10.40 -20.23 -23.40
C GLY A 12 9.91 -19.31 -24.54
N MET A 13 8.65 -18.84 -24.49
CA MET A 13 8.11 -17.97 -25.53
C MET A 13 8.74 -16.57 -25.45
N SER A 14 9.01 -15.97 -26.62
CA SER A 14 9.48 -14.58 -26.66
C SER A 14 8.41 -13.62 -26.13
N ALA A 15 8.86 -12.52 -25.51
CA ALA A 15 7.95 -11.48 -24.99
C ALA A 15 7.01 -10.92 -26.08
N SER A 16 7.42 -10.95 -27.36
CA SER A 16 6.58 -10.56 -28.50
C SER A 16 5.44 -11.54 -28.74
N ALA A 17 5.73 -12.85 -28.73
CA ALA A 17 4.74 -13.89 -28.93
C ALA A 17 3.74 -13.95 -27.77
N ALA A 18 4.24 -13.86 -26.53
CA ALA A 18 3.39 -13.81 -25.34
C ALA A 18 2.54 -12.54 -25.28
N SER A 19 3.07 -11.39 -25.73
CA SER A 19 2.32 -10.13 -25.85
C SER A 19 1.12 -10.25 -26.79
N ARG A 20 1.31 -10.84 -27.98
CA ARG A 20 0.23 -11.04 -28.96
C ARG A 20 -0.80 -12.07 -28.46
N LEU A 21 -0.33 -13.15 -27.84
CA LEU A 21 -1.19 -14.22 -27.35
C LEU A 21 -2.08 -13.77 -26.18
N HIS A 22 -1.51 -13.05 -25.22
CA HIS A 22 -2.20 -12.63 -24.00
C HIS A 22 -2.72 -11.19 -24.06
N LYS A 23 -2.61 -10.52 -25.21
CA LYS A 23 -3.01 -9.11 -25.44
C LYS A 23 -2.49 -8.15 -24.36
N VAL A 24 -1.24 -8.34 -23.94
CA VAL A 24 -0.56 -7.45 -22.98
C VAL A 24 0.50 -6.61 -23.69
N PRO A 25 0.73 -5.34 -23.31
CA PRO A 25 1.77 -4.52 -23.91
C PRO A 25 3.16 -5.15 -23.74
N ARG A 26 3.88 -5.30 -24.85
CA ARG A 26 5.24 -5.88 -24.88
C ARG A 26 6.17 -5.17 -23.90
N LYS A 27 6.18 -3.83 -23.89
CA LYS A 27 7.07 -3.03 -23.02
C LYS A 27 6.86 -3.37 -21.54
N THR A 28 5.61 -3.41 -21.09
CA THR A 28 5.25 -3.76 -19.71
C THR A 28 5.65 -5.20 -19.37
N LEU A 29 5.56 -6.13 -20.33
CA LEU A 29 5.97 -7.52 -20.14
C LEU A 29 7.50 -7.65 -20.01
N THR A 30 8.23 -6.94 -20.87
CA THR A 30 9.70 -6.86 -20.82
C THR A 30 10.18 -6.20 -19.53
N ASP A 31 9.59 -5.08 -19.10
CA ASP A 31 9.94 -4.40 -17.85
C ASP A 31 9.73 -5.30 -16.62
N ARG A 32 8.66 -6.10 -16.59
CA ARG A 32 8.43 -7.07 -15.51
C ARG A 32 9.36 -8.29 -15.58
N LEU A 33 9.75 -8.74 -16.78
CA LEU A 33 10.71 -9.84 -16.96
C LEU A 33 12.12 -9.45 -16.50
N HIS A 34 12.55 -8.22 -16.77
CA HIS A 34 13.84 -7.69 -16.32
C HIS A 34 13.84 -7.21 -14.86
N GLY A 35 12.71 -7.31 -14.15
CA GLY A 35 12.60 -6.92 -12.74
C GLY A 35 12.45 -5.41 -12.49
N ASN A 36 12.33 -4.59 -13.55
CA ASN A 36 12.15 -3.14 -13.44
C ASN A 36 10.76 -2.76 -12.88
N ALA A 37 9.77 -3.64 -13.03
CA ALA A 37 8.44 -3.46 -12.49
C ALA A 37 8.09 -4.60 -11.52
N LYS A 38 7.96 -4.28 -10.23
CA LYS A 38 7.43 -5.22 -9.22
C LYS A 38 6.00 -5.59 -9.59
N GLY A 39 5.73 -6.90 -9.69
CA GLY A 39 4.49 -7.47 -10.23
C GLY A 39 3.21 -7.05 -9.51
N ASP A 40 3.33 -6.77 -8.20
CA ASP A 40 2.22 -6.48 -7.27
C ASP A 40 2.29 -5.09 -6.64
N CYS A 41 2.97 -4.13 -7.28
CA CYS A 41 2.86 -2.75 -6.81
C CYS A 41 1.43 -2.25 -7.03
N ARG A 42 0.71 -1.96 -5.94
CA ARG A 42 -0.54 -1.21 -5.99
C ARG A 42 -0.27 0.09 -6.75
N MET A 43 -1.06 0.34 -7.79
CA MET A 43 -0.99 1.59 -8.54
C MET A 43 -1.45 2.74 -7.63
N GLY A 44 -0.53 3.61 -7.25
CA GLY A 44 -0.79 4.76 -6.40
C GLY A 44 0.49 5.27 -5.74
N SER A 45 0.47 6.52 -5.27
CA SER A 45 1.55 7.04 -4.43
C SER A 45 1.69 6.16 -3.19
N PRO A 46 2.93 5.87 -2.74
CA PRO A 46 3.13 5.17 -1.47
C PRO A 46 2.41 5.93 -0.34
N THR A 47 1.88 5.16 0.60
CA THR A 47 1.25 5.70 1.79
C THR A 47 2.23 6.58 2.57
N ALA A 48 1.72 7.62 3.25
CA ALA A 48 2.55 8.49 4.08
C ALA A 48 3.28 7.71 5.20
N LEU A 49 2.58 6.74 5.82
CA LEU A 49 3.14 5.80 6.78
C LEU A 49 3.53 4.48 6.10
N SER A 50 4.54 3.80 6.64
CA SER A 50 4.85 2.41 6.25
C SER A 50 3.77 1.45 6.74
N ASP A 51 3.69 0.26 6.13
CA ASP A 51 2.74 -0.78 6.55
C ASP A 51 2.91 -1.16 8.03
N GLU A 52 4.15 -1.19 8.53
CA GLU A 52 4.48 -1.45 9.94
C GLU A 52 3.94 -0.37 10.88
N GLN A 53 4.03 0.89 10.47
CA GLN A 53 3.51 2.03 11.22
C GLN A 53 1.99 2.03 11.27
N GLU A 54 1.34 1.74 10.13
CA GLU A 54 -0.11 1.59 10.07
C GLU A 54 -0.58 0.43 10.97
N GLN A 55 0.09 -0.71 10.95
CA GLN A 55 -0.23 -1.84 11.83
C GLN A 55 -0.05 -1.51 13.31
N THR A 56 0.98 -0.73 13.66
CA THR A 56 1.19 -0.27 15.04
C THR A 56 0.03 0.60 15.50
N LEU A 57 -0.42 1.52 14.64
CA LEU A 57 -1.59 2.34 14.91
C LEU A 57 -2.87 1.49 15.05
N CYS A 58 -3.07 0.48 14.19
CA CYS A 58 -4.21 -0.43 14.29
C CYS A 58 -4.24 -1.17 15.63
N ARG A 59 -3.11 -1.78 16.03
CA ARG A 59 -2.98 -2.46 17.32
C ARG A 59 -3.31 -1.54 18.50
N TYR A 60 -2.90 -0.27 18.42
CA TYR A 60 -3.19 0.70 19.47
C TYR A 60 -4.69 1.05 19.53
N ILE A 61 -5.36 1.20 18.38
CA ILE A 61 -6.81 1.44 18.32
C ILE A 61 -7.56 0.26 18.95
N GLU A 62 -7.21 -0.97 18.58
CA GLU A 62 -7.83 -2.19 19.13
C GLU A 62 -7.61 -2.31 20.63
N TYR A 63 -6.39 -2.06 21.10
CA TYR A 63 -6.04 -2.06 22.53
C TYR A 63 -6.86 -1.06 23.34
N MET A 64 -7.10 0.13 22.80
CA MET A 64 -7.90 1.16 23.45
C MET A 64 -9.39 0.82 23.43
N ALA A 65 -9.89 0.22 22.34
CA ALA A 65 -11.25 -0.27 22.23
C ALA A 65 -11.56 -1.39 23.26
N ASP A 66 -10.65 -2.34 23.44
CA ASP A 66 -10.76 -3.42 24.44
C ASP A 66 -10.90 -2.88 25.86
N ARG A 67 -10.18 -1.79 26.17
CA ARG A 67 -10.22 -1.12 27.47
C ARG A 67 -11.44 -0.21 27.68
N ARG A 68 -12.43 -0.23 26.78
CA ARG A 68 -13.62 0.62 26.80
C ARG A 68 -13.32 2.12 26.63
N PHE A 69 -12.18 2.47 26.05
CA PHE A 69 -11.80 3.85 25.73
C PHE A 69 -11.53 3.99 24.24
N PRO A 70 -12.57 3.95 23.37
CA PRO A 70 -12.38 4.08 21.94
C PRO A 70 -11.77 5.45 21.58
N LEU A 71 -10.79 5.44 20.68
CA LEU A 71 -10.14 6.66 20.21
C LEU A 71 -11.03 7.41 19.22
N THR A 72 -11.07 8.73 19.34
CA THR A 72 -11.72 9.59 18.35
C THR A 72 -10.86 9.70 17.09
N VAL A 73 -11.49 10.03 15.96
CA VAL A 73 -10.79 10.24 14.68
C VAL A 73 -9.67 11.28 14.81
N SER A 74 -9.92 12.38 15.53
CA SER A 74 -8.92 13.43 15.76
C SER A 74 -7.71 12.89 16.53
N GLN A 75 -7.93 12.07 17.56
CA GLN A 75 -6.84 11.42 18.30
C GLN A 75 -6.04 10.49 17.40
N ILE A 76 -6.70 9.66 16.58
CA ILE A 76 -6.04 8.75 15.63
C ILE A 76 -5.17 9.53 14.63
N ILE A 77 -5.68 10.65 14.10
CA ILE A 77 -4.92 11.56 13.23
C ILE A 77 -3.69 12.12 13.97
N THR A 78 -3.85 12.55 15.21
CA THR A 78 -2.72 13.03 16.03
C THR A 78 -1.68 11.95 16.25
N TYR A 79 -2.08 10.71 16.60
CA TYR A 79 -1.15 9.59 16.77
C TYR A 79 -0.43 9.26 15.46
N ALA A 80 -1.14 9.23 14.34
CA ALA A 80 -0.54 9.03 13.02
C ALA A 80 0.51 10.11 12.70
N TRP A 81 0.25 11.37 13.08
CA TRP A 81 1.21 12.45 12.92
C TRP A 81 2.47 12.23 13.76
N TYR A 82 2.34 11.83 15.02
CA TYR A 82 3.48 11.55 15.90
C TYR A 82 4.34 10.39 15.37
N ILE A 83 3.70 9.31 14.91
CA ILE A 83 4.38 8.17 14.29
C ILE A 83 5.12 8.63 13.02
N GLY A 84 4.47 9.44 12.18
CA GLY A 84 5.05 10.01 10.96
C GLY A 84 6.19 10.99 11.22
N LYS A 85 6.16 11.71 12.33
CA LYS A 85 7.22 12.64 12.75
C LYS A 85 8.49 11.92 13.22
N SER A 86 8.33 10.73 13.80
CA SER A 86 9.46 9.85 14.15
C SER A 86 10.15 9.24 12.92
N SER A 87 9.58 9.43 11.72
CA SER A 87 10.13 8.92 10.47
C SER A 87 11.10 9.92 9.85
N TRP A 88 12.20 9.42 9.26
CA TRP A 88 13.26 10.22 8.62
C TRP A 88 12.77 11.31 7.64
N ARG A 89 11.56 11.17 7.07
CA ARG A 89 11.03 12.05 6.02
C ARG A 89 9.84 12.93 6.40
N ASN A 90 9.45 12.99 7.67
CA ASN A 90 8.25 13.71 8.12
C ASN A 90 7.04 13.47 7.19
N ALA A 91 6.49 12.25 7.28
CA ALA A 91 5.51 11.67 6.36
C ALA A 91 4.32 12.59 5.95
N PHE A 92 3.90 13.49 6.84
CA PHE A 92 2.72 14.34 6.66
C PHE A 92 3.03 15.83 6.57
N GLY A 93 4.30 16.23 6.72
CA GLY A 93 4.69 17.64 6.77
C GLY A 93 4.30 18.35 8.09
N PRO A 94 4.41 19.69 8.14
CA PRO A 94 4.24 20.49 9.35
C PRO A 94 2.78 20.59 9.82
N THR A 95 1.81 20.45 8.91
CA THR A 95 0.37 20.56 9.17
C THR A 95 -0.28 19.23 9.58
N GLY A 96 0.42 18.11 9.37
CA GLY A 96 -0.05 16.78 9.76
C GLY A 96 -1.08 16.14 8.82
N PRO A 97 -1.56 14.94 9.15
CA PRO A 97 -2.55 14.21 8.35
C PRO A 97 -3.90 14.92 8.37
N CYS A 98 -4.58 14.96 7.23
CA CYS A 98 -5.93 15.49 7.12
C CYS A 98 -6.99 14.39 7.30
N TYR A 99 -8.26 14.79 7.43
CA TYR A 99 -9.38 13.85 7.46
C TYR A 99 -9.45 12.94 6.21
N GLY A 100 -9.01 13.45 5.05
CA GLY A 100 -8.91 12.66 3.82
C GLY A 100 -7.95 11.48 3.96
N TRP A 101 -6.85 11.63 4.72
CA TRP A 101 -5.95 10.52 5.02
C TRP A 101 -6.64 9.46 5.88
N TRP A 102 -7.40 9.87 6.89
CA TRP A 102 -8.18 8.96 7.73
C TRP A 102 -9.17 8.11 6.92
N LEU A 103 -9.88 8.71 5.95
CA LEU A 103 -10.79 7.98 5.09
C LEU A 103 -10.07 6.89 4.26
N GLN A 104 -8.87 7.19 3.75
CA GLN A 104 -8.06 6.20 3.04
C GLN A 104 -7.53 5.11 3.98
N PHE A 105 -7.09 5.49 5.18
CA PHE A 105 -6.66 4.56 6.23
C PHE A 105 -7.78 3.59 6.60
N LYS A 106 -8.99 4.09 6.85
CA LYS A 106 -10.19 3.28 7.14
C LYS A 106 -10.53 2.33 5.99
N LYS A 107 -10.38 2.78 4.74
CA LYS A 107 -10.59 1.93 3.56
C LYS A 107 -9.57 0.78 3.46
N ARG A 108 -8.34 1.00 3.93
CA ARG A 108 -7.29 -0.04 3.99
C ARG A 108 -7.47 -1.00 5.16
N HIS A 109 -7.97 -0.51 6.29
CA HIS A 109 -8.14 -1.25 7.55
C HIS A 109 -9.59 -1.20 8.05
N PRO A 110 -10.52 -1.90 7.38
CA PRO A 110 -11.93 -1.86 7.76
C PRO A 110 -12.20 -2.50 9.14
N ASP A 111 -11.38 -3.49 9.53
CA ASP A 111 -11.60 -4.29 10.74
C ASP A 111 -11.31 -3.52 12.04
N THR A 112 -10.37 -2.57 11.99
CA THR A 112 -9.90 -1.82 13.16
C THR A 112 -10.87 -0.72 13.62
N THR A 113 -11.89 -0.39 12.82
CA THR A 113 -12.77 0.77 13.05
C THR A 113 -14.25 0.38 13.10
N ARG A 114 -14.52 -0.72 13.83
CA ARG A 114 -15.87 -1.17 14.17
C ARG A 114 -16.53 -0.33 15.26
#